data_AF-A0A7S1WN59-F1
#
_entry.id   AF-A0A7S1WN59-F1
#
_cell.length_a   1.000
_cell.length_b   1.000
_cell.length_c   1.000
_cell.angle_alpha   90.00
_cell.angle_beta   90.00
_cell.angle_gamma   90.00
#
_symmetry.space_group_name_H-M   'P 1'
#
loop_
_entity.id
_entity.type
_entity.pdbx_description
1 polymer ?
#
loop_
_entity_poly.entity_id
_entity_poly.type
_entity_poly.pdbx_seq_one_letter_code
_entity_poly.pdbx_strand_id
1 'polypeptide(L)'
;SRCHRSLRPTATVTRVERGPDRAVSAGQLYDFLIFFKDLIKFRDMYYINACITKPLTAPFRASFAELAGPSRVEYFVSHFWGTAFQHFVDSIKKHAESELGEDWRKVRYWICSFSNNQWEVSQELGNGKWEDSSFYKALKCETCKGTCMVLDSQALPLTRSWCLFEVLQTYLRVGDGDRSYQGLLFCTSTGVLNSGSAGYDVAVSLARRLSLLRVQDATASQDSDKLMIDGLLAKTGFERINRFVRKHIMRTLESVKQQF
;
A
#
# COMPACT_ATOMS: atom_id res chain seq x y z
N SER A 1 -6.18 14.34 -50.95
CA SER A 1 -5.38 13.43 -50.13
C SER A 1 -4.38 14.21 -49.28
N ARG A 2 -4.74 14.58 -48.04
CA ARG A 2 -3.79 15.13 -47.06
C ARG A 2 -3.78 14.22 -45.85
N CYS A 3 -2.62 13.60 -45.67
CA CYS A 3 -2.34 12.54 -44.72
C CYS A 3 -2.51 13.05 -43.28
N HIS A 4 -3.34 12.36 -42.50
CA HIS A 4 -3.45 12.53 -41.06
C HIS A 4 -2.09 12.22 -40.40
N ARG A 5 -1.35 13.25 -40.00
CA ARG A 5 -0.28 13.08 -39.01
C ARG A 5 -0.93 12.78 -37.67
N SER A 6 -1.00 11.49 -37.36
CA SER A 6 -1.25 10.95 -36.03
C SER A 6 -0.17 11.46 -35.06
N LEU A 7 -0.48 12.53 -34.34
CA LEU A 7 0.22 12.91 -33.10
C LEU A 7 -0.15 11.88 -32.02
N ARG A 8 0.50 10.72 -32.04
CA ARG A 8 0.57 9.88 -30.83
C ARG A 8 1.74 10.42 -30.02
N PRO A 9 1.52 10.93 -28.79
CA PRO A 9 2.62 11.09 -27.87
C PRO A 9 3.26 9.72 -27.71
N THR A 10 4.51 9.56 -28.16
CA THR A 10 5.32 8.40 -27.80
C THR A 10 5.56 8.50 -26.31
N ALA A 11 4.73 7.82 -25.51
CA ALA A 11 4.95 7.71 -24.07
C ALA A 11 6.36 7.17 -23.84
N THR A 12 7.23 7.99 -23.27
CA THR A 12 8.60 7.61 -22.90
C THR A 12 8.58 7.00 -21.51
N VAL A 13 9.02 5.75 -21.39
CA VAL A 13 9.14 5.06 -20.10
C VAL A 13 10.48 5.37 -19.46
N THR A 14 10.46 5.80 -18.19
CA THR A 14 11.66 6.02 -17.39
C THR A 14 11.99 4.74 -16.63
N ARG A 15 13.02 4.02 -17.08
CA ARG A 15 13.47 2.78 -16.42
C ARG A 15 14.21 3.08 -15.14
N VAL A 16 13.78 2.41 -14.07
CA VAL A 16 14.45 2.44 -12.77
C VAL A 16 14.52 1.02 -12.21
N GLU A 17 15.50 0.76 -11.35
CA GLU A 17 15.63 -0.52 -10.68
C GLU A 17 14.39 -0.85 -9.82
N ARG A 18 14.17 -2.14 -9.57
CA ARG A 18 13.14 -2.59 -8.62
C ARG A 18 13.48 -2.11 -7.22
N GLY A 19 12.48 -1.65 -6.47
CA GLY A 19 12.64 -1.13 -5.12
C GLY A 19 12.09 0.29 -4.95
N PRO A 20 12.79 1.16 -4.21
CA PRO A 20 12.22 2.39 -3.64
C PRO A 20 11.93 3.49 -4.66
N ASP A 21 12.55 3.45 -5.84
CA ASP A 21 12.41 4.50 -6.87
C ASP A 21 11.16 4.31 -7.76
N ARG A 22 10.30 3.32 -7.46
CA ARG A 22 9.06 3.04 -8.20
C ARG A 22 7.81 3.48 -7.46
N ALA A 23 7.85 4.61 -6.75
CA ALA A 23 6.66 5.20 -6.13
C ALA A 23 5.89 6.09 -7.13
N VAL A 24 4.58 6.19 -6.90
CA VAL A 24 3.67 7.12 -7.59
C VAL A 24 3.16 8.16 -6.61
N SER A 25 2.91 9.38 -7.08
CA SER A 25 2.33 10.44 -6.25
C SER A 25 0.83 10.23 -6.03
N ALA A 26 0.29 10.78 -4.95
CA ALA A 26 -1.16 10.82 -4.72
C ALA A 26 -1.90 11.53 -5.86
N GLY A 27 -1.28 12.55 -6.47
CA GLY A 27 -1.81 13.21 -7.66
C GLY A 27 -1.93 12.26 -8.85
N GLN A 28 -0.86 11.51 -9.17
CA GLN A 28 -0.88 10.51 -10.25
C GLN A 28 -1.95 9.43 -10.00
N LEU A 29 -2.07 8.95 -8.76
CA LEU A 29 -3.07 7.95 -8.39
C LEU A 29 -4.52 8.49 -8.51
N TYR A 30 -4.74 9.72 -8.07
CA TYR A 30 -6.05 10.37 -8.17
C TYR A 30 -6.43 10.63 -9.64
N ASP A 31 -5.49 11.14 -10.44
CA ASP A 31 -5.73 11.39 -11.86
C ASP A 31 -6.00 10.09 -12.62
N PHE A 32 -5.32 8.98 -12.26
CA PHE A 32 -5.61 7.65 -12.77
C PHE A 32 -7.07 7.22 -12.50
N LEU A 33 -7.53 7.39 -11.25
CA LEU A 33 -8.93 7.11 -10.90
C LEU A 33 -9.90 7.95 -11.72
N ILE A 34 -9.67 9.26 -11.81
CA ILE A 34 -10.56 10.18 -12.54
C ILE A 34 -10.60 9.83 -14.03
N PHE A 35 -9.45 9.56 -14.63
CA PHE A 35 -9.35 9.23 -16.05
C PHE A 35 -10.10 7.93 -16.39
N PHE A 36 -9.97 6.90 -15.54
CA PHE A 36 -10.59 5.59 -15.77
C PHE A 36 -11.91 5.39 -15.02
N LYS A 37 -12.51 6.44 -14.45
CA LYS A 37 -13.67 6.35 -13.54
C LYS A 37 -14.81 5.49 -14.09
N ASP A 38 -15.11 5.62 -15.38
CA ASP A 38 -16.22 4.93 -16.05
C ASP A 38 -15.94 3.44 -16.28
N LEU A 39 -14.66 3.05 -16.35
CA LEU A 39 -14.23 1.65 -16.40
C LEU A 39 -14.12 1.05 -15.00
N ILE A 40 -13.69 1.83 -14.01
CA ILE A 40 -13.43 1.39 -12.65
C ILE A 40 -14.74 1.15 -11.90
N LYS A 41 -15.66 2.14 -11.87
CA LYS A 41 -16.90 2.06 -11.08
C LYS A 41 -16.64 1.53 -9.67
N PHE A 42 -17.16 0.34 -9.33
CA PHE A 42 -17.03 -0.33 -8.03
C PHE A 42 -16.00 -1.47 -8.02
N ARG A 43 -15.10 -1.52 -9.00
CA ARG A 43 -14.11 -2.59 -9.14
C ARG A 43 -12.93 -2.40 -8.17
N ASP A 44 -12.21 -3.49 -7.96
CA ASP A 44 -11.11 -3.60 -7.01
C ASP A 44 -9.73 -3.57 -7.72
N MET A 45 -8.65 -3.68 -6.96
CA MET A 45 -7.29 -3.64 -7.53
C MET A 45 -7.00 -4.85 -8.44
N TYR A 46 -7.68 -6.00 -8.29
CA TYR A 46 -7.52 -7.12 -9.21
C TYR A 46 -7.96 -6.72 -10.63
N TYR A 47 -9.11 -6.06 -10.74
CA TYR A 47 -9.58 -5.50 -12.01
C TYR A 47 -8.65 -4.40 -12.53
N ILE A 48 -8.21 -3.47 -11.67
CA ILE A 48 -7.28 -2.40 -12.08
C ILE A 48 -6.01 -3.02 -12.69
N ASN A 49 -5.42 -4.00 -12.01
CA ASN A 49 -4.20 -4.64 -12.49
C ASN A 49 -4.43 -5.36 -13.82
N ALA A 50 -5.45 -6.21 -13.90
CA ALA A 50 -5.67 -7.08 -15.06
C ALA A 50 -6.16 -6.32 -16.30
N CYS A 51 -7.06 -5.35 -16.12
CA CYS A 51 -7.81 -4.71 -17.20
C CYS A 51 -7.30 -3.31 -17.56
N ILE A 52 -6.49 -2.66 -16.71
CA ILE A 52 -6.01 -1.29 -16.96
C ILE A 52 -4.48 -1.25 -16.90
N THR A 53 -3.89 -1.52 -15.74
CA THR A 53 -2.45 -1.35 -15.52
C THR A 53 -1.62 -2.24 -16.42
N LYS A 54 -1.91 -3.55 -16.47
CA LYS A 54 -1.17 -4.47 -17.36
C LYS A 54 -1.33 -4.05 -18.83
N PRO A 55 -2.53 -3.87 -19.40
CA PRO A 55 -2.66 -3.40 -20.78
C PRO A 55 -1.88 -2.11 -21.09
N LEU A 56 -1.88 -1.13 -20.18
CA LEU A 56 -1.12 0.11 -20.36
C LEU A 56 0.39 -0.11 -20.39
N THR A 57 0.90 -1.00 -19.54
CA THR A 57 2.35 -1.25 -19.47
C THR A 57 2.84 -2.35 -20.40
N ALA A 58 1.94 -3.07 -21.08
CA ALA A 58 2.26 -4.19 -21.98
C ALA A 58 3.28 -3.84 -23.07
N PRO A 59 3.17 -2.72 -23.80
CA PRO A 59 4.13 -2.38 -24.86
C PRO A 59 5.56 -2.20 -24.35
N PHE A 60 5.71 -1.91 -23.06
CA PHE A 60 6.99 -1.62 -22.44
C PHE A 60 7.47 -2.74 -21.53
N ARG A 61 6.60 -3.66 -21.07
CA ARG A 61 6.92 -4.62 -20.00
C ARG A 61 7.54 -3.93 -18.78
N ALA A 62 6.87 -2.89 -18.29
CA ALA A 62 7.32 -2.06 -17.18
C ALA A 62 6.29 -2.05 -16.03
N SER A 63 6.71 -1.57 -14.87
CA SER A 63 5.77 -1.13 -13.83
C SER A 63 4.99 0.11 -14.29
N PHE A 64 3.86 0.39 -13.65
CA PHE A 64 3.13 1.63 -13.93
C PHE A 64 3.90 2.86 -13.47
N ALA A 65 4.64 2.77 -12.36
CA ALA A 65 5.47 3.87 -11.87
C ALA A 65 6.49 4.33 -12.92
N GLU A 66 7.18 3.38 -13.60
CA GLU A 66 8.10 3.69 -14.70
C GLU A 66 7.42 4.40 -15.88
N LEU A 67 6.13 4.13 -16.13
CA LEU A 67 5.33 4.77 -17.17
C LEU A 67 4.80 6.15 -16.74
N ALA A 68 4.37 6.29 -15.50
CA ALA A 68 3.73 7.49 -14.97
C ALA A 68 4.71 8.62 -14.62
N GLY A 69 6.00 8.30 -14.51
CA GLY A 69 7.03 9.17 -13.96
C GLY A 69 7.41 8.67 -12.56
N PRO A 70 8.44 7.81 -12.44
CA PRO A 70 8.80 7.16 -11.20
C PRO A 70 9.38 8.16 -10.21
N SER A 71 9.24 7.86 -8.92
CA SER A 71 9.75 8.70 -7.84
C SER A 71 10.21 7.88 -6.64
N ARG A 72 11.06 8.47 -5.81
CA ARG A 72 11.48 7.84 -4.54
C ARG A 72 10.31 7.75 -3.57
N VAL A 73 10.13 6.60 -2.92
CA VAL A 73 9.09 6.36 -1.91
C VAL A 73 9.21 7.29 -0.70
N GLU A 74 8.05 7.79 -0.25
CA GLU A 74 7.88 8.41 1.07
C GLU A 74 7.05 7.55 2.01
N TYR A 75 6.03 6.86 1.50
CA TYR A 75 5.22 5.93 2.27
C TYR A 75 5.04 4.61 1.54
N PHE A 76 5.18 3.50 2.28
CA PHE A 76 4.86 2.18 1.78
C PHE A 76 3.38 1.88 2.00
N VAL A 77 2.68 1.36 0.99
CA VAL A 77 1.25 1.03 1.09
C VAL A 77 1.04 -0.47 1.23
N SER A 78 0.48 -0.86 2.38
CA SER A 78 -0.03 -2.21 2.65
C SER A 78 -1.54 -2.25 2.44
N HIS A 79 -2.05 -3.14 1.58
CA HIS A 79 -3.49 -3.19 1.30
C HIS A 79 -3.95 -4.55 0.74
N PHE A 80 -5.26 -4.80 0.86
CA PHE A 80 -5.90 -5.92 0.20
C PHE A 80 -6.39 -5.51 -1.20
N TRP A 81 -6.07 -6.32 -2.21
CA TRP A 81 -6.45 -6.05 -3.59
C TRP A 81 -7.95 -6.15 -3.87
N GLY A 82 -8.72 -6.84 -3.04
CA GLY A 82 -10.18 -6.94 -3.17
C GLY A 82 -10.94 -5.74 -2.59
N THR A 83 -10.25 -4.79 -1.94
CA THR A 83 -10.86 -3.53 -1.54
C THR A 83 -11.18 -2.70 -2.79
N ALA A 84 -12.37 -2.07 -2.81
CA ALA A 84 -12.78 -1.22 -3.92
C ALA A 84 -11.74 -0.13 -4.22
N PHE A 85 -11.39 0.08 -5.49
CA PHE A 85 -10.31 0.98 -5.85
C PHE A 85 -10.60 2.44 -5.48
N GLN A 86 -11.86 2.87 -5.58
CA GLN A 86 -12.29 4.19 -5.10
C GLN A 86 -11.95 4.38 -3.61
N HIS A 87 -12.32 3.42 -2.76
CA HIS A 87 -12.01 3.45 -1.32
C HIS A 87 -10.51 3.51 -1.07
N PHE A 88 -9.73 2.75 -1.85
CA PHE A 88 -8.27 2.78 -1.77
C PHE A 88 -7.70 4.17 -2.07
N VAL A 89 -8.11 4.79 -3.18
CA VAL A 89 -7.64 6.13 -3.56
C VAL A 89 -8.08 7.20 -2.56
N ASP A 90 -9.32 7.13 -2.07
CA ASP A 90 -9.82 8.06 -1.04
C ASP A 90 -9.03 7.94 0.26
N SER A 91 -8.65 6.71 0.66
CA SER A 91 -7.84 6.47 1.85
C SER A 91 -6.43 7.05 1.71
N ILE A 92 -5.80 6.88 0.55
CA ILE A 92 -4.48 7.46 0.25
C ILE A 92 -4.56 8.98 0.17
N LYS A 93 -5.60 9.53 -0.45
CA LYS A 93 -5.83 10.97 -0.50
C LYS A 93 -5.99 11.56 0.91
N LYS A 94 -6.78 10.93 1.78
CA LYS A 94 -6.95 11.40 3.17
C LYS A 94 -5.66 11.39 3.97
N HIS A 95 -4.83 10.37 3.80
CA HIS A 95 -3.50 10.35 4.36
C HIS A 95 -2.60 11.45 3.77
N ALA A 96 -2.61 11.64 2.45
CA ALA A 96 -1.82 12.68 1.81
C ALA A 96 -2.23 14.09 2.28
N GLU A 97 -3.53 14.34 2.47
CA GLU A 97 -4.08 15.57 3.04
C GLU A 97 -3.61 15.80 4.48
N SER A 98 -3.49 14.75 5.31
CA SER A 98 -2.95 14.91 6.66
C SER A 98 -1.45 15.19 6.69
N GLU A 99 -0.70 14.75 5.68
CA GLU A 99 0.75 14.96 5.62
C GLU A 99 1.16 16.33 5.04
N LEU A 100 0.53 16.78 3.94
CA LEU A 100 0.93 18.00 3.22
C LEU A 100 -0.20 19.01 3.00
N GLY A 101 -1.39 18.82 3.55
CA GLY A 101 -2.51 19.76 3.40
C GLY A 101 -2.86 20.00 1.93
N GLU A 102 -2.80 21.25 1.47
CA GLU A 102 -3.10 21.63 0.08
C GLU A 102 -2.16 20.98 -0.94
N ASP A 103 -0.94 20.64 -0.54
CA ASP A 103 0.10 20.03 -1.38
C ASP A 103 0.02 18.49 -1.41
N TRP A 104 -1.07 17.89 -0.91
CA TRP A 104 -1.26 16.44 -0.80
C TRP A 104 -0.92 15.65 -2.08
N ARG A 105 -1.16 16.25 -3.26
CA ARG A 105 -0.87 15.61 -4.57
C ARG A 105 0.60 15.23 -4.75
N LYS A 106 1.51 15.84 -4.00
CA LYS A 106 2.97 15.61 -4.07
C LYS A 106 3.43 14.40 -3.25
N VAL A 107 2.64 13.90 -2.29
CA VAL A 107 3.04 12.77 -1.42
C VAL A 107 3.22 11.51 -2.26
N ARG A 108 4.32 10.76 -2.04
CA ARG A 108 4.73 9.61 -2.86
C ARG A 108 4.55 8.27 -2.15
N TYR A 109 3.87 7.36 -2.84
CA TYR A 109 3.47 6.06 -2.32
C TYR A 109 4.05 4.93 -3.16
N TRP A 110 4.69 3.98 -2.50
CA TRP A 110 5.02 2.70 -3.11
C TRP A 110 3.82 1.76 -2.94
N ILE A 111 3.23 1.32 -4.05
CA ILE A 111 1.98 0.54 -4.08
C ILE A 111 2.23 -0.70 -4.93
N CYS A 112 2.10 -1.89 -4.35
CA CYS A 112 2.54 -3.13 -5.00
C CYS A 112 1.98 -3.36 -6.42
N SER A 113 0.74 -2.98 -6.71
CA SER A 113 0.13 -3.13 -8.05
C SER A 113 0.69 -2.15 -9.10
N PHE A 114 1.20 -0.99 -8.68
CA PHE A 114 1.72 0.06 -9.56
C PHE A 114 3.26 0.07 -9.62
N SER A 115 3.92 -0.32 -8.53
CA SER A 115 5.37 -0.25 -8.34
C SER A 115 6.09 -1.51 -8.80
N ASN A 116 5.50 -2.69 -8.62
CA ASN A 116 6.08 -3.92 -9.16
C ASN A 116 5.85 -4.00 -10.66
N ASN A 117 6.85 -4.50 -11.41
CA ASN A 117 6.63 -4.92 -12.78
C ASN A 117 5.75 -6.18 -12.82
N GLN A 118 4.46 -6.00 -13.15
CA GLN A 118 3.45 -7.05 -13.20
C GLN A 118 3.68 -8.10 -14.30
N TRP A 119 4.69 -7.88 -15.14
CA TRP A 119 5.15 -8.83 -16.17
C TRP A 119 6.27 -9.76 -15.70
N GLU A 120 6.95 -9.40 -14.60
CA GLU A 120 8.12 -10.10 -14.07
C GLU A 120 7.96 -10.35 -12.55
N VAL A 121 6.77 -10.80 -12.13
CA VAL A 121 6.40 -10.89 -10.70
C VAL A 121 7.37 -11.75 -9.89
N SER A 122 7.84 -12.89 -10.42
CA SER A 122 8.83 -13.72 -9.73
C SER A 122 10.09 -12.94 -9.38
N GLN A 123 10.58 -12.13 -10.33
CA GLN A 123 11.73 -11.26 -10.10
C GLN A 123 11.38 -10.16 -9.10
N GLU A 124 10.20 -9.54 -9.19
CA GLU A 124 9.78 -8.52 -8.21
C GLU A 124 9.69 -9.06 -6.78
N LEU A 125 9.36 -10.35 -6.61
CA LEU A 125 9.31 -11.05 -5.33
C LEU A 125 10.68 -11.63 -4.89
N GLY A 126 11.74 -11.39 -5.66
CA GLY A 126 13.10 -11.80 -5.28
C GLY A 126 13.47 -13.24 -5.63
N ASN A 127 12.71 -13.92 -6.51
CA ASN A 127 12.98 -15.29 -6.95
C ASN A 127 13.23 -16.27 -5.79
N GLY A 128 12.41 -16.18 -4.73
CA GLY A 128 12.49 -17.03 -3.54
C GLY A 128 13.32 -16.46 -2.39
N LYS A 129 14.03 -15.34 -2.58
CA LYS A 129 14.66 -14.57 -1.51
C LYS A 129 13.91 -13.26 -1.31
N TRP A 130 13.04 -13.22 -0.30
CA TRP A 130 12.16 -12.08 -0.06
C TRP A 130 12.94 -10.79 0.26
N GLU A 131 14.17 -10.89 0.78
CA GLU A 131 15.08 -9.76 1.01
C GLU A 131 15.50 -9.06 -0.30
N ASP A 132 15.48 -9.77 -1.42
CA ASP A 132 15.79 -9.22 -2.73
C ASP A 132 14.57 -8.60 -3.42
N SER A 133 13.38 -8.75 -2.81
CA SER A 133 12.14 -8.26 -3.39
C SER A 133 12.06 -6.73 -3.44
N SER A 134 11.29 -6.26 -4.42
CA SER A 134 11.03 -4.85 -4.66
C SER A 134 10.31 -4.18 -3.48
N PHE A 135 9.31 -4.86 -2.90
CA PHE A 135 8.57 -4.36 -1.75
C PHE A 135 9.46 -4.27 -0.50
N TYR A 136 10.31 -5.26 -0.23
CA TYR A 136 11.20 -5.24 0.93
C TYR A 136 12.18 -4.07 0.85
N LYS A 137 12.80 -3.87 -0.32
CA LYS A 137 13.70 -2.74 -0.59
C LYS A 137 13.01 -1.39 -0.41
N ALA A 138 11.75 -1.26 -0.85
CA ALA A 138 10.98 -0.04 -0.67
C ALA A 138 10.67 0.23 0.80
N LEU A 139 10.19 -0.77 1.55
CA LEU A 139 9.85 -0.64 2.96
C LEU A 139 11.08 -0.36 3.84
N LYS A 140 12.23 -0.95 3.52
CA LYS A 140 13.50 -0.70 4.22
C LYS A 140 14.23 0.57 3.77
N CYS A 141 13.72 1.29 2.77
CA CYS A 141 14.34 2.53 2.32
C CYS A 141 14.30 3.61 3.43
N GLU A 142 15.38 4.36 3.58
CA GLU A 142 15.48 5.46 4.56
C GLU A 142 14.48 6.59 4.30
N THR A 143 14.10 6.82 3.04
CA THR A 143 13.09 7.84 2.72
C THR A 143 11.66 7.38 3.01
N CYS A 144 11.45 6.09 3.29
CA CYS A 144 10.15 5.56 3.67
C CYS A 144 9.85 5.94 5.13
N LYS A 145 8.98 6.93 5.31
CA LYS A 145 8.57 7.51 6.60
C LYS A 145 7.59 6.64 7.37
N GLY A 146 6.84 5.76 6.71
CA GLY A 146 5.83 4.94 7.38
C GLY A 146 5.20 3.89 6.47
N THR A 147 4.43 3.01 7.07
CA THR A 147 3.59 2.03 6.35
C THR A 147 2.12 2.41 6.49
N CYS A 148 1.52 2.84 5.38
CA CYS A 148 0.10 3.13 5.27
C CYS A 148 -0.67 1.82 5.01
N MET A 149 -1.36 1.32 6.02
CA MET A 149 -2.27 0.20 5.89
C MET A 149 -3.67 0.69 5.53
N VAL A 150 -4.09 0.48 4.29
CA VAL A 150 -5.43 0.86 3.82
C VAL A 150 -6.43 -0.17 4.30
N LEU A 151 -7.27 0.20 5.26
CA LEU A 151 -8.29 -0.66 5.85
C LEU A 151 -9.67 -0.38 5.22
N ASP A 152 -10.36 -1.45 4.83
CA ASP A 152 -11.80 -1.44 4.66
C ASP A 152 -12.49 -1.68 6.01
N SER A 153 -13.83 -1.54 6.07
CA SER A 153 -14.62 -1.76 7.29
C SER A 153 -14.46 -3.16 7.88
N GLN A 154 -13.93 -4.11 7.10
CA GLN A 154 -13.69 -5.48 7.47
C GLN A 154 -12.20 -5.74 7.76
N ALA A 155 -11.33 -4.74 7.85
CA ALA A 155 -9.91 -4.88 8.12
C ALA A 155 -9.24 -6.07 7.39
N LEU A 156 -9.69 -6.39 6.18
CA LEU A 156 -9.26 -7.58 5.44
C LEU A 156 -7.75 -7.64 5.14
N PRO A 157 -6.99 -6.54 5.01
CA PRO A 157 -5.55 -6.63 4.86
C PRO A 157 -4.88 -7.49 5.95
N LEU A 158 -5.32 -7.39 7.20
CA LEU A 158 -4.71 -8.14 8.30
C LEU A 158 -5.07 -9.63 8.32
N THR A 159 -5.94 -10.09 7.42
CA THR A 159 -6.20 -11.52 7.20
C THR A 159 -5.38 -12.07 6.02
N ARG A 160 -4.43 -11.29 5.47
CA ARG A 160 -3.58 -11.68 4.34
C ARG A 160 -2.12 -11.81 4.77
N SER A 161 -1.49 -12.94 4.48
CA SER A 161 -0.11 -13.22 4.90
C SER A 161 0.88 -12.16 4.42
N TRP A 162 0.79 -11.71 3.16
CA TRP A 162 1.68 -10.66 2.64
C TRP A 162 1.56 -9.32 3.39
N CYS A 163 0.35 -8.89 3.76
CA CYS A 163 0.18 -7.69 4.59
C CYS A 163 0.74 -7.88 6.00
N LEU A 164 0.69 -9.09 6.55
CA LEU A 164 1.33 -9.38 7.83
C LEU A 164 2.84 -9.39 7.77
N PHE A 165 3.41 -9.87 6.66
CA PHE A 165 4.83 -9.73 6.41
C PHE A 165 5.22 -8.23 6.43
N GLU A 166 4.44 -7.37 5.78
CA GLU A 166 4.68 -5.93 5.76
C GLU A 166 4.59 -5.32 7.18
N VAL A 167 3.56 -5.69 7.96
CA VAL A 167 3.44 -5.30 9.39
C VAL A 167 4.62 -5.78 10.21
N LEU A 168 5.09 -7.00 9.99
CA LEU A 168 6.28 -7.53 10.66
C LEU A 168 7.50 -6.68 10.34
N GLN A 169 7.71 -6.32 9.07
CA GLN A 169 8.85 -5.48 8.69
C GLN A 169 8.75 -4.06 9.25
N THR A 170 7.54 -3.49 9.32
CA THR A 170 7.26 -2.22 10.02
C THR A 170 7.59 -2.33 11.51
N TYR A 171 7.16 -3.42 12.18
CA TYR A 171 7.46 -3.67 13.60
C TYR A 171 8.96 -3.74 13.85
N LEU A 172 9.69 -4.50 13.04
CA LEU A 172 11.14 -4.64 13.16
C LEU A 172 11.83 -3.28 12.98
N ARG A 173 11.44 -2.50 11.97
CA ARG A 173 12.01 -1.18 11.71
C ARG A 173 11.75 -0.19 12.86
N VAL A 174 10.55 -0.21 13.46
CA VAL A 174 10.27 0.59 14.67
C VAL A 174 11.16 0.17 15.83
N GLY A 175 11.49 -1.12 15.94
CA GLY A 175 12.39 -1.66 16.96
C GLY A 175 13.85 -1.22 16.81
N ASP A 176 14.28 -0.89 15.59
CA ASP A 176 15.65 -0.45 15.28
C ASP A 176 15.97 0.97 15.80
N GLY A 177 14.98 1.68 16.38
CA GLY A 177 15.18 2.97 17.04
C GLY A 177 15.14 4.19 16.13
N ASP A 178 14.77 4.02 14.86
CA ASP A 178 14.54 5.11 13.91
C ASP A 178 13.34 5.95 14.35
N ARG A 179 13.62 7.08 15.03
CA ARG A 179 12.58 8.00 15.52
C ARG A 179 11.88 8.77 14.41
N SER A 180 12.44 8.79 13.20
CA SER A 180 11.83 9.47 12.04
C SER A 180 10.76 8.61 11.37
N TYR A 181 10.79 7.29 11.62
CA TYR A 181 9.82 6.35 11.09
C TYR A 181 8.53 6.37 11.93
N GLN A 182 7.44 6.76 11.29
CA GLN A 182 6.11 6.87 11.89
C GLN A 182 5.47 5.52 12.24
N GLY A 183 6.04 4.41 11.74
CA GLY A 183 5.52 3.07 12.00
C GLY A 183 4.28 2.75 11.17
N LEU A 184 3.27 2.16 11.81
CA LEU A 184 2.06 1.67 11.15
C LEU A 184 0.93 2.70 11.23
N LEU A 185 0.46 3.15 10.07
CA LEU A 185 -0.59 4.16 9.89
C LEU A 185 -1.83 3.50 9.30
N PHE A 186 -2.95 3.53 10.03
CA PHE A 186 -4.21 2.96 9.58
C PHE A 186 -5.00 3.99 8.78
N CYS A 187 -5.06 3.80 7.46
CA CYS A 187 -5.69 4.72 6.53
C CYS A 187 -7.08 4.21 6.13
N THR A 188 -8.08 5.09 6.17
CA THR A 188 -9.44 4.82 5.70
C THR A 188 -9.92 5.94 4.79
N SER A 189 -11.00 5.70 4.04
CA SER A 189 -11.62 6.71 3.18
C SER A 189 -12.17 7.92 3.95
N THR A 190 -12.30 7.80 5.27
CA THR A 190 -12.76 8.90 6.14
C THR A 190 -11.63 9.66 6.82
N GLY A 191 -10.39 9.12 6.81
CA GLY A 191 -9.28 9.69 7.56
C GLY A 191 -8.25 8.66 8.01
N VAL A 192 -7.20 9.15 8.65
CA VAL A 192 -6.15 8.35 9.28
C VAL A 192 -6.49 8.17 10.75
N LEU A 193 -6.64 6.91 11.16
CA LEU A 193 -7.02 6.52 12.52
C LEU A 193 -6.01 7.05 13.54
N ASN A 194 -4.72 6.93 13.24
CA ASN A 194 -3.63 7.36 14.14
C ASN A 194 -3.63 8.86 14.45
N SER A 195 -4.24 9.70 13.61
CA SER A 195 -4.32 11.15 13.83
C SER A 195 -5.67 11.61 14.41
N GLY A 196 -6.57 10.67 14.71
CA GLY A 196 -7.96 10.96 15.11
C GLY A 196 -8.86 11.40 13.97
N SER A 197 -8.33 11.72 12.79
CA SER A 197 -9.09 12.30 11.66
C SER A 197 -10.15 11.39 11.03
N ALA A 198 -10.21 10.10 11.40
CA ALA A 198 -11.21 9.17 10.89
C ALA A 198 -12.56 9.32 11.59
N GLY A 199 -13.65 8.99 10.90
CA GLY A 199 -14.99 9.05 11.47
C GLY A 199 -15.11 8.16 12.72
N TYR A 200 -15.74 8.68 13.78
CA TYR A 200 -15.83 8.01 15.09
C TYR A 200 -16.33 6.56 14.99
N ASP A 201 -17.45 6.34 14.29
CA ASP A 201 -18.05 5.01 14.14
C ASP A 201 -17.14 4.03 13.39
N VAL A 202 -16.45 4.52 12.34
CA VAL A 202 -15.47 3.73 11.57
C VAL A 202 -14.30 3.35 12.46
N ALA A 203 -13.77 4.31 13.23
CA ALA A 203 -12.65 4.06 14.13
C ALA A 203 -13.00 3.05 15.24
N VAL A 204 -14.17 3.18 15.86
CA VAL A 204 -14.65 2.25 16.90
C VAL A 204 -14.89 0.85 16.32
N SER A 205 -15.54 0.75 15.16
CA SER A 205 -15.82 -0.53 14.50
C SER A 205 -14.53 -1.25 14.12
N LEU A 206 -13.59 -0.55 13.47
CA LEU A 206 -12.28 -1.09 13.13
C LEU A 206 -11.52 -1.52 14.37
N ALA A 207 -11.49 -0.69 15.42
CA ALA A 207 -10.75 -1.03 16.62
C ALA A 207 -11.27 -2.29 17.31
N ARG A 208 -12.61 -2.48 17.38
CA ARG A 208 -13.22 -3.71 17.88
C ARG A 208 -12.85 -4.92 17.02
N ARG A 209 -12.88 -4.77 15.70
CA ARG A 209 -12.57 -5.88 14.79
C ARG A 209 -11.09 -6.28 14.88
N LEU A 210 -10.22 -5.29 14.96
CA LEU A 210 -8.80 -5.49 15.03
C LEU A 210 -8.31 -5.98 16.41
N SER A 211 -9.03 -5.70 17.50
CA SER A 211 -8.68 -6.24 18.82
C SER A 211 -8.88 -7.75 18.90
N LEU A 212 -9.88 -8.26 18.17
CA LEU A 212 -10.20 -9.69 18.06
C LEU A 212 -9.36 -10.41 17.01
N LEU A 213 -8.74 -9.68 16.09
CA LEU A 213 -7.94 -10.27 15.02
C LEU A 213 -6.69 -10.96 15.59
N ARG A 214 -6.36 -12.10 15.00
CA ARG A 214 -5.16 -12.89 15.24
C ARG A 214 -4.39 -13.01 13.94
N VAL A 215 -3.15 -12.55 13.94
CA VAL A 215 -2.28 -12.60 12.75
C VAL A 215 -2.00 -14.04 12.30
N GLN A 216 -2.10 -15.01 13.19
CA GLN A 216 -1.95 -16.44 12.87
C GLN A 216 -2.99 -16.95 11.86
N ASP A 217 -4.16 -16.31 11.82
CA ASP A 217 -5.31 -16.81 11.05
C ASP A 217 -5.30 -16.28 9.60
N ALA A 218 -4.24 -15.57 9.22
CA ALA A 218 -4.10 -15.02 7.88
C ALA A 218 -3.79 -16.08 6.81
N THR A 219 -4.24 -15.77 5.59
CA THR A 219 -4.19 -16.66 4.44
C THR A 219 -3.36 -16.06 3.30
N ALA A 220 -2.75 -16.93 2.51
CA ALA A 220 -2.07 -16.58 1.26
C ALA A 220 -2.71 -17.36 0.11
N SER A 221 -2.58 -16.84 -1.11
CA SER A 221 -3.02 -17.56 -2.31
C SER A 221 -2.03 -18.65 -2.74
N GLN A 222 -0.80 -18.59 -2.23
CA GLN A 222 0.24 -19.61 -2.44
C GLN A 222 0.68 -20.16 -1.09
N ASP A 223 0.67 -21.47 -0.94
CA ASP A 223 1.04 -22.13 0.32
C ASP A 223 2.52 -21.90 0.68
N SER A 224 3.39 -21.83 -0.32
CA SER A 224 4.82 -21.52 -0.12
C SER A 224 5.02 -20.14 0.54
N ASP A 225 4.25 -19.14 0.11
CA ASP A 225 4.29 -17.79 0.70
C ASP A 225 3.79 -17.84 2.14
N LYS A 226 2.71 -18.56 2.41
CA LYS A 226 2.17 -18.73 3.77
C LYS A 226 3.19 -19.38 4.70
N LEU A 227 3.78 -20.50 4.29
CA LEU A 227 4.77 -21.22 5.10
C LEU A 227 5.99 -20.36 5.41
N MET A 228 6.49 -19.62 4.42
CA MET A 228 7.61 -18.69 4.59
C MET A 228 7.26 -17.59 5.59
N ILE A 229 6.13 -16.92 5.42
CA ILE A 229 5.72 -15.78 6.25
C ILE A 229 5.37 -16.23 7.67
N ASP A 230 4.66 -17.35 7.83
CA ASP A 230 4.34 -17.92 9.14
C ASP A 230 5.63 -18.33 9.87
N GLY A 231 6.62 -18.86 9.15
CA GLY A 231 7.95 -19.15 9.71
C GLY A 231 8.68 -17.90 10.21
N LEU A 232 8.60 -16.78 9.49
CA LEU A 232 9.17 -15.49 9.92
C LEU A 232 8.42 -14.94 11.15
N LEU A 233 7.09 -14.94 11.13
CA LEU A 233 6.26 -14.50 12.24
C LEU A 233 6.47 -15.36 13.49
N ALA A 234 6.66 -16.67 13.33
CA ALA A 234 6.94 -17.59 14.44
C ALA A 234 8.28 -17.27 15.11
N LYS A 235 9.34 -16.96 14.33
CA LYS A 235 10.66 -16.56 14.87
C LYS A 235 10.59 -15.27 15.70
N THR A 236 9.80 -14.29 15.28
CA THR A 236 9.59 -13.06 16.06
C THR A 236 8.61 -13.27 17.22
N GLY A 237 7.66 -14.19 17.06
CA GLY A 237 6.61 -14.53 18.00
C GLY A 237 5.30 -13.81 17.66
N PHE A 238 4.29 -14.58 17.22
CA PHE A 238 2.98 -14.06 16.82
C PHE A 238 2.33 -13.15 17.87
N GLU A 239 2.46 -13.48 19.16
CA GLU A 239 1.91 -12.65 20.23
C GLU A 239 2.55 -11.27 20.33
N ARG A 240 3.83 -11.12 19.94
CA ARG A 240 4.46 -9.80 19.88
C ARG A 240 3.84 -8.95 18.78
N ILE A 241 3.56 -9.56 17.61
CA ILE A 241 2.95 -8.88 16.47
C ILE A 241 1.47 -8.54 16.75
N ASN A 242 0.71 -9.47 17.34
CA ASN A 242 -0.65 -9.20 17.81
C ASN A 242 -0.67 -8.01 18.78
N ARG A 243 0.25 -7.99 19.77
CA ARG A 243 0.36 -6.85 20.70
C ARG A 243 0.76 -5.56 20.00
N PHE A 244 1.66 -5.61 19.01
CA PHE A 244 2.06 -4.43 18.25
C PHE A 244 0.88 -3.80 17.50
N VAL A 245 0.10 -4.62 16.79
CA VAL A 245 -1.11 -4.19 16.09
C VAL A 245 -2.11 -3.62 17.09
N ARG A 246 -2.46 -4.38 18.13
CA ARG A 246 -3.40 -3.96 19.20
C ARG A 246 -2.98 -2.65 19.86
N LYS A 247 -1.69 -2.44 20.12
CA LYS A 247 -1.17 -1.19 20.71
C LYS A 247 -1.40 0.02 19.82
N HIS A 248 -1.21 -0.11 18.50
CA HIS A 248 -1.48 0.99 17.56
C HIS A 248 -2.97 1.33 17.51
N ILE A 249 -3.83 0.33 17.64
CA ILE A 249 -5.29 0.50 17.68
C ILE A 249 -5.76 1.15 18.97
N MET A 250 -5.20 0.76 20.13
CA MET A 250 -5.56 1.37 21.40
C MET A 250 -5.18 2.85 21.43
N ARG A 251 -3.98 3.20 20.92
CA ARG A 251 -3.56 4.60 20.77
C ARG A 251 -4.50 5.39 19.85
N THR A 252 -4.93 4.78 18.75
CA THR A 252 -5.93 5.36 17.86
C THR A 252 -7.25 5.64 18.58
N LEU A 253 -7.76 4.68 19.36
CA LEU A 253 -9.01 4.86 20.10
C LEU A 253 -8.91 5.98 21.15
N GLU A 254 -7.75 6.11 21.81
CA GLU A 254 -7.49 7.21 22.72
C GLU A 254 -7.52 8.57 21.99
N SER A 255 -6.88 8.68 20.83
CA SER A 255 -6.89 9.92 20.02
C SER A 255 -8.31 10.29 19.55
N VAL A 256 -9.11 9.32 19.14
CA VAL A 256 -10.50 9.57 18.72
C VAL A 256 -11.37 10.02 19.90
N LYS A 257 -11.20 9.43 21.08
CA LYS A 257 -11.92 9.87 22.31
C LYS A 257 -11.54 11.29 22.78
N GLN A 258 -10.39 11.82 22.38
CA GLN A 258 -9.98 13.17 22.75
C GLN A 258 -10.55 14.25 21.83
N GLN A 259 -11.06 13.86 20.64
CA GLN A 259 -11.63 14.79 19.66
C GLN A 259 -13.16 14.92 19.74
N PHE A 260 -13.84 14.07 20.51
CA PHE A 260 -15.30 14.04 20.73
C PHE A 260 -15.61 14.00 22.22
#